data_AF-A0A9P5Q6I9-F1
#
_entry.id   AF-A0A9P5Q6I9-F1
#
_cell.length_a   1.000
_cell.length_b   1.000
_cell.length_c   1.000
_cell.angle_alpha   90.00
_cell.angle_beta   90.00
_cell.angle_gamma   90.00
#
_symmetry.space_group_name_H-M   'P 1'
#
loop_
_entity.id
_entity.type
_entity.pdbx_description
1 polymer ?
#
loop_
_entity_poly.entity_id
_entity_poly.type
_entity_poly.pdbx_seq_one_letter_code
_entity_poly.pdbx_strand_id
1 'polypeptide(L)'
;MPDTPEVVYNSLIDLGLPEDSVTLEEFVRLCRGPLQDALSFISEHLKGRAAVIEARTRLLCLTESLHKTHSQSKIKPRSIATGNKRTADDIAVSALAKARKDMEIYSSQLESKAKSTEETHIHINTLKSKLQAKNRVDLLLDILEKKEQERIRRFEEMGKLLADLKKKSPQVISKKTFHHHSGENHGVNAFHLETLSSGSKPRQTEDTLTALHAYHIRIARLTTQKQKGVSTVPSREARLRSLVAQKLGISNENDPEVSRVFQGFIKVARSKAQKQVSYCSPDRENGNEPEPVSVLELNELASDVKQKTINLQAASDLSLELASVSGKTLGSITQFRNLTIPHLQESLDFRSNALQSYIAHLRAHIVADNDLLVDFKPLPGSKTPFGRQVRRILGLIEVVTSETALEEVERLIRAGYSKNQYLESATTLARMRVPSDKETQILDLYQSQKQDIESCSEKLLARKLAKADLGHDLVQDIELILKETHDVVGNANDRSTKRNDDLKSRYWYPSNFGDTYLKRHSNKN
;
A
#
# COMPACT_ATOMS: atom_id res chain seq x y z
N MET A 1 14.49 -17.33 28.34
CA MET A 1 15.46 -18.29 28.90
C MET A 1 15.66 -19.33 27.82
N PRO A 2 16.89 -19.65 27.39
CA PRO A 2 17.10 -20.73 26.42
C PRO A 2 16.59 -22.03 27.04
N ASP A 3 15.68 -22.72 26.34
CA ASP A 3 15.17 -24.00 26.80
C ASP A 3 16.34 -24.98 26.95
N THR A 4 16.36 -25.71 28.06
CA THR A 4 17.39 -26.72 28.27
C THR A 4 17.25 -27.79 27.17
N PRO A 5 18.36 -28.33 26.64
CA PRO A 5 18.32 -29.30 25.54
C PRO A 5 17.48 -30.55 25.89
N GLU A 6 17.34 -30.86 27.17
CA GLU A 6 16.45 -31.89 27.71
C GLU A 6 14.97 -31.63 27.40
N VAL A 7 14.52 -30.37 27.51
CA VAL A 7 13.13 -29.99 27.21
C VAL A 7 12.84 -30.12 25.71
N VAL A 8 13.79 -29.71 24.87
CA VAL A 8 13.67 -29.84 23.41
C VAL A 8 13.66 -31.32 23.01
N TYR A 9 14.52 -32.15 23.61
CA TYR A 9 14.56 -33.59 23.37
C TYR A 9 13.24 -34.28 23.71
N ASN A 10 12.69 -34.04 24.90
CA ASN A 10 11.41 -34.61 25.31
C ASN A 10 10.26 -34.16 24.41
N SER A 11 10.27 -32.88 24.00
CA SER A 11 9.27 -32.35 23.06
C SER A 11 9.34 -33.01 21.68
N LEU A 12 10.54 -33.39 21.23
CA LEU A 12 10.73 -34.11 19.97
C LEU A 12 10.30 -35.58 20.08
N ILE A 13 10.49 -36.22 21.24
CA ILE A 13 9.90 -37.55 21.52
C ILE A 13 8.37 -37.47 21.42
N ASP A 14 7.75 -36.44 22.00
CA ASP A 14 6.29 -36.21 21.90
C ASP A 14 5.81 -35.94 20.46
N LEU A 15 6.71 -35.44 19.60
CA LEU A 15 6.49 -35.27 18.16
C LEU A 15 6.67 -36.56 17.36
N GLY A 16 7.19 -37.62 17.99
CA GLY A 16 7.37 -38.95 17.42
C GLY A 16 8.81 -39.28 17.01
N LEU A 17 9.81 -38.65 17.65
CA LEU A 17 11.19 -39.11 17.56
C LEU A 17 11.31 -40.51 18.20
N PRO A 18 11.85 -41.53 17.50
CA PRO A 18 11.99 -42.86 18.07
C PRO A 18 13.00 -42.84 19.22
N GLU A 19 12.55 -43.25 20.42
CA GLU A 19 13.38 -43.28 21.65
C GLU A 19 14.65 -44.12 21.48
N ASP A 20 14.61 -45.15 20.62
CA ASP A 20 15.73 -46.07 20.37
C ASP A 20 16.79 -45.51 19.41
N SER A 21 16.51 -44.41 18.72
CA SER A 21 17.33 -43.95 17.58
C SER A 21 18.40 -42.92 17.93
N VAL A 22 18.17 -42.11 18.96
CA VAL A 22 19.08 -41.04 19.39
C VAL A 22 19.04 -40.97 20.90
N THR A 23 20.17 -41.21 21.56
CA THR A 23 20.24 -41.05 23.02
C THR A 23 20.28 -39.57 23.41
N LEU A 24 19.83 -39.22 24.62
CA LEU A 24 19.86 -37.84 25.11
C LEU A 24 21.28 -37.24 25.07
N GLU A 25 22.31 -38.03 25.37
CA GLU A 25 23.71 -37.60 25.31
C GLU A 25 24.17 -37.28 23.88
N GLU A 26 23.78 -38.09 22.90
CA GLU A 26 24.03 -37.82 21.48
C GLU A 26 23.28 -36.58 21.01
N PHE A 27 22.04 -36.41 21.45
CA PHE A 27 21.23 -35.23 21.16
C PHE A 27 21.86 -33.95 21.69
N VAL A 28 22.32 -33.93 22.95
CA VAL A 28 23.02 -32.77 23.54
C VAL A 28 24.32 -32.44 22.80
N ARG A 29 25.00 -33.46 22.26
CA ARG A 29 26.21 -33.25 21.44
C ARG A 29 25.90 -32.64 20.07
N LEU A 30 24.82 -33.09 19.43
CA LEU A 30 24.35 -32.63 18.12
C LEU A 30 23.69 -31.23 18.19
N CYS A 31 22.98 -30.95 19.28
CA CYS A 31 22.25 -29.69 19.50
C CYS A 31 23.16 -28.59 20.03
N ARG A 32 24.06 -28.10 19.16
CA ARG A 32 24.86 -26.89 19.42
C ARG A 32 24.74 -25.89 18.29
N GLY A 33 24.68 -24.61 18.64
CA GLY A 33 24.64 -23.51 17.67
C GLY A 33 23.30 -23.44 16.92
N PRO A 34 23.29 -23.06 15.63
CA PRO A 34 22.04 -22.74 14.91
C PRO A 34 21.07 -23.92 14.74
N LEU A 35 21.57 -25.16 14.85
CA LEU A 35 20.70 -26.35 14.84
C LEU A 35 19.86 -26.44 16.12
N GLN A 36 20.41 -26.01 17.27
CA GLN A 36 19.65 -25.96 18.53
C GLN A 36 18.49 -24.99 18.39
N ASP A 37 18.72 -23.79 17.85
CA ASP A 37 17.67 -22.79 17.66
C ASP A 37 16.56 -23.28 16.73
N ALA A 38 16.92 -23.98 15.65
CA ALA A 38 15.96 -24.59 14.74
C ALA A 38 15.13 -25.70 15.41
N LEU A 39 15.76 -26.54 16.23
CA LEU A 39 15.07 -27.62 16.94
C LEU A 39 14.18 -27.08 18.08
N SER A 40 14.64 -26.05 18.80
CA SER A 40 13.83 -25.31 19.78
C SER A 40 12.62 -24.66 19.12
N PHE A 41 12.80 -24.03 17.96
CA PHE A 41 11.70 -23.46 17.19
C PHE A 41 10.69 -24.53 16.77
N ILE A 42 11.17 -25.67 16.27
CA ILE A 42 10.32 -26.80 15.88
C ILE A 42 9.54 -27.35 17.08
N SER A 43 10.19 -27.55 18.24
CA SER A 43 9.51 -28.05 19.45
C SER A 43 8.46 -27.09 19.99
N GLU A 44 8.68 -25.77 19.87
CA GLU A 44 7.73 -24.77 20.35
C GLU A 44 6.52 -24.62 19.41
N HIS A 45 6.73 -24.78 18.10
CA HIS A 45 5.71 -24.46 17.08
C HIS A 45 4.97 -25.67 16.51
N LEU A 46 5.57 -26.87 16.57
CA LEU A 46 4.88 -28.09 16.16
C LEU A 46 4.19 -28.73 17.36
N LYS A 47 2.87 -28.89 17.26
CA LYS A 47 2.09 -29.60 18.29
C LYS A 47 2.29 -31.11 18.10
N GLY A 48 2.66 -31.78 19.20
CA GLY A 48 2.82 -33.24 19.26
C GLY A 48 1.60 -34.02 18.75
N ARG A 49 1.80 -35.28 18.38
CA ARG A 49 0.71 -36.16 17.90
C ARG A 49 -0.43 -36.28 18.92
N ALA A 50 -0.08 -36.32 20.21
CA ALA A 50 -1.03 -36.33 21.31
C ALA A 50 -1.92 -35.07 21.34
N ALA A 51 -1.33 -33.88 21.18
CA ALA A 51 -2.07 -32.62 21.13
C ALA A 51 -2.98 -32.51 19.89
N VAL A 52 -2.55 -33.06 18.74
CA VAL A 52 -3.38 -33.14 17.53
C VAL A 52 -4.54 -34.11 17.71
N ILE A 53 -4.30 -35.27 18.35
CA ILE A 53 -5.36 -36.23 18.69
C ILE A 53 -6.36 -35.59 19.65
N GLU A 54 -5.90 -34.88 20.68
CA GLU A 54 -6.76 -34.17 21.62
C GLU A 54 -7.60 -33.07 20.94
N ALA A 55 -7.00 -32.30 20.03
CA ALA A 55 -7.75 -31.32 19.25
C ALA A 55 -8.81 -32.00 18.36
N ARG A 56 -8.48 -33.16 17.78
CA ARG A 56 -9.39 -33.93 16.94
C ARG A 56 -10.53 -34.56 17.75
N THR A 57 -10.26 -35.08 18.95
CA THR A 57 -11.31 -35.61 19.84
C THR A 57 -12.21 -34.48 20.35
N ARG A 58 -11.67 -33.31 20.70
CA ARG A 58 -12.48 -32.13 21.05
C ARG A 58 -13.40 -31.69 19.91
N LEU A 59 -12.90 -31.67 18.67
CA LEU A 59 -13.72 -31.38 17.49
C LEU A 59 -14.82 -32.41 17.29
N LEU A 60 -14.51 -33.70 17.43
CA LEU A 60 -15.49 -34.78 17.32
C LEU A 60 -16.57 -34.66 18.41
N CYS A 61 -16.19 -34.43 19.67
CA CYS A 61 -17.14 -34.20 20.76
C CYS A 61 -18.02 -32.97 20.51
N LEU A 62 -17.48 -31.89 19.95
CA LEU A 62 -18.27 -30.72 19.57
C LEU A 62 -19.28 -31.06 18.46
N THR A 63 -18.87 -31.81 17.44
CA THR A 63 -19.80 -32.24 16.37
C THR A 63 -20.89 -33.17 16.87
N GLU A 64 -20.56 -34.11 17.77
CA GLU A 64 -21.54 -34.99 18.41
C GLU A 64 -22.48 -34.23 19.34
N SER A 65 -21.97 -33.22 20.06
CA SER A 65 -22.81 -32.37 20.92
C SER A 65 -23.79 -31.54 20.10
N LEU A 66 -23.36 -31.00 18.94
CA LEU A 66 -24.22 -30.30 17.99
C LEU A 66 -25.30 -31.21 17.41
N HIS A 67 -24.96 -32.45 17.08
CA HIS A 67 -25.93 -33.44 16.62
C HIS A 67 -26.91 -33.84 17.73
N LYS A 68 -26.44 -34.01 18.98
CA LYS A 68 -27.32 -34.29 20.13
C LYS A 68 -28.24 -33.11 20.45
N THR A 69 -27.81 -31.86 20.29
CA THR A 69 -28.69 -30.69 20.47
C THR A 69 -29.79 -30.59 19.40
N HIS A 70 -29.55 -31.07 18.18
CA HIS A 70 -30.61 -31.19 17.17
C HIS A 70 -31.55 -32.38 17.42
N SER A 71 -31.05 -33.49 17.93
CA SER A 71 -31.86 -34.66 18.30
C SER A 71 -32.64 -34.49 19.62
N GLN A 72 -32.30 -33.52 20.47
CA GLN A 72 -33.01 -33.22 21.72
C GLN A 72 -34.08 -32.12 21.60
N SER A 73 -34.37 -31.62 20.38
CA SER A 73 -35.61 -30.87 20.20
C SER A 73 -36.78 -31.81 20.55
N LYS A 74 -37.48 -31.48 21.65
CA LYS A 74 -38.58 -32.25 22.24
C LYS A 74 -39.84 -32.25 21.36
N ILE A 75 -39.71 -32.63 20.10
CA ILE A 75 -40.83 -33.08 19.30
C ILE A 75 -41.06 -34.52 19.74
N LYS A 76 -41.98 -34.70 20.70
CA LYS A 76 -42.48 -36.01 21.10
C LYS A 76 -42.70 -36.84 19.83
N PRO A 77 -42.05 -38.01 19.65
CA PRO A 77 -42.49 -38.94 18.62
C PRO A 77 -43.92 -39.30 18.97
N ARG A 78 -44.86 -38.75 18.20
CA ARG A 78 -46.29 -38.99 18.38
C ARG A 78 -46.47 -40.50 18.18
N SER A 79 -46.77 -41.17 19.28
CA SER A 79 -47.02 -42.59 19.36
C SER A 79 -48.00 -43.04 18.28
N ILE A 80 -47.50 -43.90 17.39
CA ILE A 80 -48.03 -45.16 16.83
C ILE A 80 -49.41 -45.62 17.34
N ALA A 81 -50.42 -44.75 17.35
CA ALA A 81 -51.77 -45.11 17.75
C ALA A 81 -52.79 -44.33 16.92
N THR A 82 -52.73 -44.51 15.61
CA THR A 82 -53.85 -44.43 14.65
C THR A 82 -53.23 -44.63 13.26
N GLY A 83 -53.60 -45.72 12.60
CA GLY A 83 -53.01 -46.24 11.36
C GLY A 83 -53.29 -45.41 10.10
N ASN A 84 -53.11 -44.09 10.15
CA ASN A 84 -52.98 -43.30 8.94
C ASN A 84 -51.52 -43.38 8.51
N LYS A 85 -51.22 -44.38 7.68
CA LYS A 85 -50.00 -44.42 6.88
C LYS A 85 -49.89 -43.06 6.21
N ARG A 86 -48.92 -42.24 6.63
CA ARG A 86 -48.55 -41.04 5.87
C ARG A 86 -48.35 -41.50 4.44
N THR A 87 -49.14 -40.94 3.54
CA THR A 87 -48.99 -41.23 2.12
C THR A 87 -47.57 -40.83 1.72
N ALA A 88 -47.01 -41.49 0.70
CA ALA A 88 -45.69 -41.14 0.19
C ALA A 88 -45.60 -39.62 -0.13
N ASP A 89 -46.73 -39.04 -0.55
CA ASP A 89 -46.90 -37.62 -0.82
C ASP A 89 -46.65 -36.74 0.42
N ASP A 90 -47.16 -37.10 1.60
CA ASP A 90 -46.92 -36.32 2.83
C ASP A 90 -45.42 -36.31 3.22
N ILE A 91 -44.73 -37.43 2.97
CA ILE A 91 -43.28 -37.55 3.21
C ILE A 91 -42.52 -36.70 2.19
N ALA A 92 -42.92 -36.75 0.92
CA ALA A 92 -42.32 -35.96 -0.16
C ALA A 92 -42.53 -34.45 0.08
N VAL A 93 -43.74 -34.03 0.45
CA VAL A 93 -44.06 -32.62 0.76
C VAL A 93 -43.26 -32.15 1.98
N SER A 94 -43.13 -32.97 3.02
CA SER A 94 -42.30 -32.63 4.19
C SER A 94 -40.81 -32.55 3.83
N ALA A 95 -40.32 -33.42 2.95
CA ALA A 95 -38.93 -33.41 2.49
C ALA A 95 -38.65 -32.16 1.63
N LEU A 96 -39.56 -31.80 0.73
CA LEU A 96 -39.46 -30.62 -0.12
C LEU A 96 -39.54 -29.33 0.73
N ALA A 97 -40.44 -29.28 1.71
CA ALA A 97 -40.51 -28.17 2.66
C ALA A 97 -39.22 -28.02 3.48
N LYS A 98 -38.59 -29.13 3.86
CA LYS A 98 -37.27 -29.11 4.52
C LYS A 98 -36.18 -28.60 3.56
N ALA A 99 -36.12 -29.13 2.33
CA ALA A 99 -35.15 -28.71 1.33
C ALA A 99 -35.26 -27.22 1.00
N ARG A 100 -36.47 -26.66 0.92
CA ARG A 100 -36.70 -25.21 0.74
C ARG A 100 -36.14 -24.39 1.90
N LYS A 101 -36.38 -24.83 3.15
CA LYS A 101 -35.80 -24.17 4.33
C LYS A 101 -34.29 -24.24 4.35
N ASP A 102 -33.73 -25.41 4.02
CA ASP A 102 -32.28 -25.59 3.95
C ASP A 102 -31.67 -24.70 2.86
N MET A 103 -32.33 -24.58 1.69
CA MET A 103 -31.93 -23.68 0.61
C MET A 103 -31.96 -22.20 1.05
N GLU A 104 -32.97 -21.77 1.80
CA GLU A 104 -33.07 -20.41 2.35
C GLU A 104 -31.98 -20.13 3.41
N ILE A 105 -31.63 -21.13 4.22
CA ILE A 105 -30.50 -21.03 5.16
C ILE A 105 -29.18 -20.93 4.40
N TYR A 106 -28.98 -21.71 3.35
CA TYR A 106 -27.75 -21.64 2.55
C TYR A 106 -27.64 -20.34 1.74
N SER A 107 -28.75 -19.83 1.20
CA SER A 107 -28.74 -18.54 0.48
C SER A 107 -28.41 -17.40 1.44
N SER A 108 -29.03 -17.35 2.62
CA SER A 108 -28.71 -16.33 3.64
C SER A 108 -27.28 -16.42 4.17
N GLN A 109 -26.74 -17.63 4.33
CA GLN A 109 -25.32 -17.83 4.67
C GLN A 109 -24.38 -17.39 3.54
N LEU A 110 -24.74 -17.66 2.29
CA LEU A 110 -23.96 -17.25 1.12
C LEU A 110 -23.95 -15.73 0.99
N GLU A 111 -25.09 -15.06 1.16
CA GLU A 111 -25.19 -13.59 1.17
C GLU A 111 -24.37 -12.98 2.32
N SER A 112 -24.44 -13.55 3.51
CA SER A 112 -23.63 -13.10 4.66
C SER A 112 -22.13 -13.22 4.39
N LYS A 113 -21.70 -14.35 3.79
CA LYS A 113 -20.31 -14.52 3.37
C LYS A 113 -19.91 -13.57 2.25
N ALA A 114 -20.77 -13.34 1.27
CA ALA A 114 -20.53 -12.40 0.19
C ALA A 114 -20.31 -10.97 0.73
N LYS A 115 -21.18 -10.53 1.65
CA LYS A 115 -21.03 -9.24 2.35
C LYS A 115 -19.73 -9.17 3.16
N SER A 116 -19.40 -10.21 3.91
CA SER A 116 -18.14 -10.27 4.66
C SER A 116 -16.92 -10.22 3.73
N THR A 117 -16.95 -10.91 2.58
CA THR A 117 -15.87 -10.83 1.59
C THR A 117 -15.74 -9.43 0.97
N GLU A 118 -16.86 -8.75 0.71
CA GLU A 118 -16.88 -7.38 0.20
C GLU A 118 -16.28 -6.40 1.23
N GLU A 119 -16.65 -6.51 2.51
CA GLU A 119 -16.06 -5.73 3.60
C GLU A 119 -14.56 -5.94 3.72
N THR A 120 -14.09 -7.20 3.65
CA THR A 120 -12.65 -7.49 3.66
C THR A 120 -11.94 -6.93 2.44
N HIS A 121 -12.59 -6.92 1.26
CA HIS A 121 -12.00 -6.36 0.06
C HIS A 121 -11.87 -4.83 0.15
N ILE A 122 -12.87 -4.14 0.70
CA ILE A 122 -12.81 -2.71 1.02
C ILE A 122 -11.67 -2.43 1.98
N HIS A 123 -11.49 -3.26 3.02
CA HIS A 123 -10.39 -3.11 3.98
C HIS A 123 -9.02 -3.28 3.32
N ILE A 124 -8.86 -4.30 2.46
CA ILE A 124 -7.64 -4.53 1.67
C ILE A 124 -7.33 -3.32 0.79
N ASN A 125 -8.32 -2.77 0.08
CA ASN A 125 -8.13 -1.60 -0.77
C ASN A 125 -7.73 -0.36 0.05
N THR A 126 -8.30 -0.20 1.24
CA THR A 126 -7.96 0.87 2.18
C THR A 126 -6.52 0.72 2.72
N LEU A 127 -6.09 -0.51 3.03
CA LEU A 127 -4.71 -0.78 3.43
C LEU A 127 -3.72 -0.57 2.27
N LYS A 128 -4.09 -0.99 1.06
CA LYS A 128 -3.27 -0.78 -0.14
C LYS A 128 -3.07 0.69 -0.44
N SER A 129 -4.11 1.53 -0.33
CA SER A 129 -3.98 2.98 -0.52
C SER A 129 -3.11 3.63 0.57
N LYS A 130 -3.26 3.20 1.85
CA LYS A 130 -2.38 3.63 2.94
C LYS A 130 -0.91 3.24 2.71
N LEU A 131 -0.65 2.04 2.21
CA LEU A 131 0.71 1.57 1.91
C LEU A 131 1.31 2.36 0.74
N GLN A 132 0.54 2.61 -0.33
CA GLN A 132 0.98 3.48 -1.42
C GLN A 132 1.30 4.91 -0.95
N ALA A 133 0.50 5.46 -0.02
CA ALA A 133 0.76 6.76 0.58
C ALA A 133 2.07 6.76 1.38
N LYS A 134 2.34 5.70 2.16
CA LYS A 134 3.62 5.53 2.88
C LYS A 134 4.80 5.44 1.91
N ASN A 135 4.73 4.61 0.88
CA ASN A 135 5.80 4.49 -0.12
C ASN A 135 6.11 5.82 -0.82
N ARG A 136 5.09 6.67 -1.05
CA ARG A 136 5.29 8.03 -1.59
C ARG A 136 6.02 8.93 -0.59
N VAL A 137 5.70 8.84 0.69
CA VAL A 137 6.39 9.59 1.76
C VAL A 137 7.84 9.12 1.89
N ASP A 138 8.10 7.82 1.85
CA ASP A 138 9.45 7.27 1.93
C ASP A 138 10.30 7.70 0.74
N LEU A 139 9.76 7.66 -0.48
CA LEU A 139 10.43 8.19 -1.67
C LEU A 139 10.77 9.69 -1.53
N LEU A 140 9.86 10.49 -0.95
CA LEU A 140 10.11 11.91 -0.69
C LEU A 140 11.22 12.10 0.36
N LEU A 141 11.24 11.31 1.43
CA LEU A 141 12.29 11.34 2.44
C LEU A 141 13.65 10.96 1.85
N ASP A 142 13.71 9.95 0.99
CA ASP A 142 14.93 9.55 0.26
C ASP A 142 15.45 10.66 -0.66
N ILE A 143 14.54 11.35 -1.37
CA ILE A 143 14.92 12.49 -2.21
C ILE A 143 15.45 13.65 -1.35
N LEU A 144 14.82 13.91 -0.20
CA LEU A 144 15.27 14.94 0.75
C LEU A 144 16.63 14.59 1.35
N GLU A 145 16.86 13.34 1.73
CA GLU A 145 18.15 12.85 2.23
C GLU A 145 19.25 13.05 1.17
N LYS A 146 19.01 12.63 -0.08
CA LYS A 146 19.96 12.84 -1.18
C LYS A 146 20.26 14.32 -1.42
N LYS A 147 19.24 15.19 -1.35
CA LYS A 147 19.43 16.64 -1.47
C LYS A 147 20.23 17.23 -0.31
N GLU A 148 20.06 16.69 0.89
CA GLU A 148 20.82 17.10 2.08
C GLU A 148 22.29 16.68 1.99
N GLN A 149 22.56 15.44 1.56
CA GLN A 149 23.92 14.96 1.31
C GLN A 149 24.65 15.83 0.28
N GLU A 150 23.96 16.18 -0.81
CA GLU A 150 24.48 17.08 -1.84
C GLU A 150 24.72 18.50 -1.29
N ARG A 151 23.87 18.99 -0.37
CA ARG A 151 24.07 20.26 0.32
C ARG A 151 25.32 20.23 1.18
N ILE A 152 25.50 19.18 1.99
CA ILE A 152 26.67 18.98 2.85
C ILE A 152 27.94 18.94 1.99
N ARG A 153 27.96 18.17 0.91
CA ARG A 153 29.09 18.11 -0.04
C ARG A 153 29.48 19.49 -0.57
N ARG A 154 28.49 20.32 -0.95
CA ARG A 154 28.76 21.70 -1.42
C ARG A 154 29.30 22.59 -0.31
N PHE A 155 28.83 22.44 0.91
CA PHE A 155 29.39 23.16 2.07
C PHE A 155 30.84 22.75 2.35
N GLU A 156 31.18 21.47 2.22
CA GLU A 156 32.55 21.00 2.32
C GLU A 156 33.44 21.57 1.21
N GLU A 157 32.94 21.61 -0.04
CA GLU A 157 33.65 22.22 -1.17
C GLU A 157 33.85 23.73 -0.98
N MET A 158 32.84 24.47 -0.52
CA MET A 158 32.99 25.88 -0.14
C MET A 158 34.00 26.07 0.99
N GLY A 159 33.99 25.19 2.00
CA GLY A 159 34.96 25.19 3.09
C GLY A 159 36.39 25.02 2.57
N LYS A 160 36.60 24.12 1.61
CA LYS A 160 37.90 23.94 0.93
C LYS A 160 38.31 25.20 0.16
N LEU A 161 37.40 25.80 -0.61
CA LEU A 161 37.67 27.04 -1.35
C LEU A 161 38.02 28.22 -0.43
N LEU A 162 37.33 28.36 0.71
CA LEU A 162 37.64 29.38 1.71
C LEU A 162 38.99 29.13 2.38
N ALA A 163 39.33 27.89 2.68
CA ALA A 163 40.65 27.52 3.21
C ALA A 163 41.76 27.85 2.20
N ASP A 164 41.54 27.55 0.91
CA ASP A 164 42.47 27.87 -0.16
C ASP A 164 42.61 29.38 -0.37
N LEU A 165 41.52 30.14 -0.32
CA LEU A 165 41.55 31.61 -0.33
C LEU A 165 42.32 32.16 0.87
N LYS A 166 42.08 31.63 2.07
CA LYS A 166 42.79 32.05 3.29
C LYS A 166 44.29 31.74 3.20
N LYS A 167 44.68 30.64 2.56
CA LYS A 167 46.09 30.30 2.28
C LYS A 167 46.72 31.22 1.21
N LYS A 168 45.94 31.68 0.23
CA LYS A 168 46.39 32.58 -0.85
C LYS A 168 46.37 34.07 -0.46
N SER A 169 45.55 34.45 0.51
CA SER A 169 45.36 35.84 0.99
C SER A 169 46.50 36.46 1.84
N PRO A 170 47.44 35.74 2.49
CA PRO A 170 48.37 36.37 3.43
C PRO A 170 49.50 37.18 2.77
N GLN A 171 49.49 37.40 1.46
CA GLN A 171 50.56 38.17 0.78
C GLN A 171 50.19 39.60 0.34
N VAL A 172 48.95 40.07 0.49
CA VAL A 172 48.55 41.38 -0.09
C VAL A 172 48.37 42.51 0.94
N ILE A 173 48.28 42.22 2.25
CA ILE A 173 47.96 43.26 3.27
C ILE A 173 49.15 43.69 4.13
N SER A 174 50.34 43.09 4.01
CA SER A 174 51.55 43.63 4.64
C SER A 174 52.21 44.66 3.74
N LYS A 175 51.68 45.89 3.73
CA LYS A 175 52.34 47.19 3.45
C LYS A 175 51.30 48.22 3.00
N LYS A 176 50.56 48.79 3.95
CA LYS A 176 50.13 50.20 3.87
C LYS A 176 49.74 50.69 5.26
N THR A 177 50.74 51.19 5.95
CA THR A 177 50.63 52.24 6.96
C THR A 177 49.72 53.34 6.44
N PHE A 178 48.55 53.53 7.03
CA PHE A 178 47.85 54.81 6.96
C PHE A 178 47.31 55.21 8.32
N HIS A 179 47.63 56.46 8.63
CA HIS A 179 47.51 57.15 9.89
C HIS A 179 46.08 57.24 10.43
N HIS A 180 46.02 57.23 11.76
CA HIS A 180 44.98 57.80 12.59
C HIS A 180 44.35 59.06 12.01
N HIS A 181 43.01 59.08 11.92
CA HIS A 181 42.23 60.24 12.37
C HIS A 181 40.92 59.76 12.99
N SER A 182 40.82 60.02 14.29
CA SER A 182 39.61 60.02 15.10
C SER A 182 38.63 61.07 14.60
N GLY A 183 37.38 60.68 14.42
CA GLY A 183 36.27 61.60 14.13
C GLY A 183 34.95 60.93 14.50
N GLU A 184 34.35 61.45 15.56
CA GLU A 184 33.14 61.00 16.22
C GLU A 184 31.87 61.08 15.36
N ASN A 185 30.90 60.23 15.74
CA ASN A 185 29.45 60.47 15.75
C ASN A 185 28.72 60.83 14.44
N HIS A 186 27.90 59.90 13.95
CA HIS A 186 26.44 60.00 14.07
C HIS A 186 25.75 58.73 13.54
N GLY A 187 24.86 58.17 14.35
CA GLY A 187 24.01 57.07 13.95
C GLY A 187 22.86 57.55 13.07
N VAL A 188 22.50 56.73 12.10
CA VAL A 188 21.11 56.56 11.65
C VAL A 188 20.93 55.10 11.25
N ASN A 189 19.94 54.49 11.90
CA ASN A 189 19.38 53.19 11.58
C ASN A 189 18.93 53.13 10.11
N ALA A 190 19.51 52.23 9.33
CA ALA A 190 18.94 51.81 8.04
C ALA A 190 19.45 50.40 7.66
N PHE A 191 19.08 49.40 8.46
CA PHE A 191 19.08 48.02 7.98
C PHE A 191 17.79 47.77 7.19
N HIS A 192 17.76 48.23 5.94
CA HIS A 192 16.83 47.72 4.93
C HIS A 192 17.24 46.28 4.61
N LEU A 193 16.64 45.33 5.33
CA LEU A 193 16.68 43.91 5.00
C LEU A 193 15.55 43.61 4.01
N GLU A 194 15.56 44.27 2.85
CA GLU A 194 14.66 43.95 1.75
C GLU A 194 15.34 42.98 0.77
N THR A 195 14.57 42.00 0.34
CA THR A 195 14.83 41.04 -0.76
C THR A 195 15.74 39.84 -0.49
N LEU A 196 15.37 39.02 0.49
CA LEU A 196 15.51 37.56 0.37
C LEU A 196 14.39 37.00 -0.53
N SER A 197 14.41 37.39 -1.81
CA SER A 197 13.59 36.77 -2.86
C SER A 197 14.53 36.21 -3.93
N SER A 198 14.69 34.89 -3.90
CA SER A 198 14.96 33.98 -5.03
C SER A 198 15.77 32.80 -4.51
N GLY A 199 15.04 31.78 -4.05
CA GLY A 199 15.56 30.43 -3.99
C GLY A 199 16.00 30.01 -5.39
N SER A 200 17.27 30.23 -5.69
CA SER A 200 17.91 29.87 -6.95
C SER A 200 18.04 28.34 -7.07
N LYS A 201 17.06 27.70 -7.71
CA LYS A 201 17.16 26.58 -8.69
C LYS A 201 15.85 26.57 -9.52
N PRO A 202 15.80 26.23 -10.83
CA PRO A 202 16.81 25.56 -11.66
C PRO A 202 17.09 26.26 -13.02
N ARG A 203 18.33 26.70 -13.29
CA ARG A 203 18.73 27.34 -14.57
C ARG A 203 18.56 26.44 -15.81
N GLN A 204 18.57 25.12 -15.70
CA GLN A 204 18.56 24.23 -16.88
C GLN A 204 17.22 24.24 -17.64
N THR A 205 16.09 24.40 -16.95
CA THR A 205 14.78 24.52 -17.61
C THR A 205 14.58 25.90 -18.22
N GLU A 206 15.13 26.93 -17.56
CA GLU A 206 15.15 28.29 -18.10
C GLU A 206 16.06 28.40 -19.33
N ASP A 207 17.23 27.77 -19.31
CA ASP A 207 18.17 27.74 -20.43
C ASP A 207 17.60 26.96 -21.62
N THR A 208 16.94 25.82 -21.38
CA THR A 208 16.28 25.06 -22.47
C THR A 208 15.08 25.81 -23.03
N LEU A 209 14.23 26.41 -22.19
CA LEU A 209 13.13 27.27 -22.65
C LEU A 209 13.66 28.49 -23.41
N THR A 210 14.76 29.10 -22.96
CA THR A 210 15.41 30.22 -23.64
C THR A 210 15.97 29.80 -25.00
N ALA A 211 16.59 28.63 -25.10
CA ALA A 211 17.08 28.09 -26.36
C ALA A 211 15.94 27.76 -27.34
N LEU A 212 14.85 27.16 -26.85
CA LEU A 212 13.65 26.84 -27.64
C LEU A 212 12.96 28.12 -28.10
N HIS A 213 12.85 29.13 -27.23
CA HIS A 213 12.31 30.44 -27.56
C HIS A 213 13.17 31.17 -28.59
N ALA A 214 14.50 31.13 -28.45
CA ALA A 214 15.43 31.66 -29.45
C ALA A 214 15.28 30.97 -30.82
N TYR A 215 15.08 29.65 -30.82
CA TYR A 215 14.82 28.87 -32.03
C TYR A 215 13.49 29.26 -32.69
N HIS A 216 12.41 29.39 -31.92
CA HIS A 216 11.11 29.86 -32.43
C HIS A 216 11.18 31.28 -32.99
N ILE A 217 11.86 32.21 -32.30
CA ILE A 217 12.10 33.57 -32.81
C ILE A 217 12.87 33.51 -34.13
N ARG A 218 13.90 32.65 -34.23
CA ARG A 218 14.67 32.49 -35.46
C ARG A 218 13.82 31.95 -36.61
N ILE A 219 12.99 30.95 -36.37
CA ILE A 219 12.05 30.43 -37.40
C ILE A 219 11.06 31.52 -37.80
N ALA A 220 10.44 32.21 -36.84
CA ALA A 220 9.48 33.28 -37.10
C ALA A 220 10.12 34.42 -37.92
N ARG A 221 11.38 34.76 -37.65
CA ARG A 221 12.13 35.72 -38.48
C ARG A 221 12.39 35.20 -39.90
N LEU A 222 12.72 33.91 -40.05
CA LEU A 222 12.93 33.30 -41.37
C LEU A 222 11.62 33.22 -42.18
N THR A 223 10.49 32.92 -41.54
CA THR A 223 9.18 32.83 -42.20
C THR A 223 8.64 34.22 -42.56
N THR A 224 8.74 35.20 -41.65
CA THR A 224 8.37 36.59 -41.94
C THR A 224 9.28 37.23 -42.99
N GLN A 225 10.57 36.87 -43.03
CA GLN A 225 11.49 37.29 -44.09
C GLN A 225 11.13 36.67 -45.45
N LYS A 226 10.54 35.47 -45.47
CA LYS A 226 10.05 34.83 -46.70
C LYS A 226 8.72 35.42 -47.18
N GLN A 227 7.87 35.91 -46.27
CA GLN A 227 6.58 36.55 -46.58
C GLN A 227 6.70 38.02 -46.97
N LYS A 228 7.69 38.75 -46.44
CA LYS A 228 8.08 40.07 -46.96
C LYS A 228 8.87 39.90 -48.24
N GLY A 229 8.17 39.50 -49.30
CA GLY A 229 8.69 39.56 -50.66
C GLY A 229 9.21 40.96 -50.96
N VAL A 230 10.45 41.03 -51.44
CA VAL A 230 11.03 42.16 -52.20
C VAL A 230 10.99 43.52 -51.49
N SER A 231 12.10 43.90 -50.84
CA SER A 231 12.67 45.24 -51.01
C SER A 231 14.10 45.33 -50.47
N THR A 232 15.04 45.65 -51.37
CA THR A 232 16.27 46.45 -51.18
C THR A 232 17.33 46.05 -50.14
N VAL A 233 17.34 44.84 -49.59
CA VAL A 233 18.59 44.29 -49.01
C VAL A 233 19.36 43.62 -50.14
N PRO A 234 20.64 43.97 -50.42
CA PRO A 234 21.44 43.27 -51.43
C PRO A 234 21.33 41.78 -51.11
N SER A 235 20.85 41.01 -52.09
CA SER A 235 20.62 39.57 -51.93
C SER A 235 21.83 39.01 -51.20
N ARG A 236 21.64 38.18 -50.16
CA ARG A 236 22.78 37.63 -49.40
C ARG A 236 23.81 36.97 -50.32
N GLU A 237 23.34 36.51 -51.48
CA GLU A 237 24.11 36.11 -52.64
C GLU A 237 25.00 37.22 -53.23
N ALA A 238 24.47 38.42 -53.51
CA ALA A 238 25.26 39.58 -53.96
C ALA A 238 26.36 39.94 -52.95
N ARG A 239 26.05 39.94 -51.64
CA ARG A 239 27.07 40.17 -50.60
C ARG A 239 28.15 39.08 -50.58
N LEU A 240 27.77 37.81 -50.78
CA LEU A 240 28.73 36.72 -50.85
C LEU A 240 29.57 36.80 -52.13
N ARG A 241 28.99 37.13 -53.28
CA ARG A 241 29.73 37.36 -54.53
C ARG A 241 30.71 38.53 -54.41
N SER A 242 30.31 39.62 -53.77
CA SER A 242 31.17 40.77 -53.46
C SER A 242 32.38 40.37 -52.59
N LEU A 243 32.15 39.56 -51.55
CA LEU A 243 33.24 39.03 -50.70
C LEU A 243 34.16 38.08 -51.46
N VAL A 244 33.62 37.24 -52.34
CA VAL A 244 34.42 36.34 -53.19
C VAL A 244 35.25 37.15 -54.17
N ALA A 245 34.68 38.15 -54.83
CA ALA A 245 35.37 39.07 -55.73
C ALA A 245 36.51 39.82 -54.99
N GLN A 246 36.22 40.35 -53.80
CA GLN A 246 37.21 41.01 -52.95
C GLN A 246 38.37 40.07 -52.56
N LYS A 247 38.08 38.80 -52.25
CA LYS A 247 39.10 37.82 -51.85
C LYS A 247 39.93 37.29 -53.02
N LEU A 248 39.37 37.28 -54.22
CA LEU A 248 40.08 36.94 -55.45
C LEU A 248 40.83 38.15 -56.06
N GLY A 249 40.63 39.36 -55.52
CA GLY A 249 41.24 40.58 -56.05
C GLY A 249 40.62 41.06 -57.36
N ILE A 250 39.40 40.62 -57.68
CA ILE A 250 38.70 40.92 -58.93
C ILE A 250 37.70 42.05 -58.67
N SER A 251 37.80 43.16 -59.42
CA SER A 251 36.92 44.33 -59.23
C SER A 251 35.51 44.14 -59.78
N ASN A 252 35.30 43.18 -60.68
CA ASN A 252 33.99 42.90 -61.28
C ASN A 252 33.30 41.73 -60.58
N GLU A 253 32.16 41.98 -59.94
CA GLU A 253 31.38 40.95 -59.25
C GLU A 253 30.78 39.90 -60.20
N ASN A 254 30.67 40.23 -61.49
CA ASN A 254 30.13 39.36 -62.53
C ASN A 254 31.21 38.60 -63.32
N ASP A 255 32.45 38.59 -62.83
CA ASP A 255 33.52 37.83 -63.46
C ASP A 255 33.21 36.31 -63.45
N PRO A 256 33.46 35.58 -64.56
CA PRO A 256 33.26 34.13 -64.61
C PRO A 256 34.02 33.37 -63.51
N GLU A 257 35.17 33.88 -63.06
CA GLU A 257 35.95 33.24 -62.00
C GLU A 257 35.32 33.39 -60.62
N VAL A 258 34.76 34.57 -60.31
CA VAL A 258 33.95 34.81 -59.10
C VAL A 258 32.72 33.91 -59.09
N SER A 259 32.05 33.77 -60.24
CA SER A 259 30.89 32.89 -60.40
C SER A 259 31.23 31.41 -60.20
N ARG A 260 32.38 30.95 -60.70
CA ARG A 260 32.87 29.58 -60.50
C ARG A 260 33.11 29.27 -59.03
N VAL A 261 33.83 30.13 -58.32
CA VAL A 261 34.13 29.95 -56.88
C VAL A 261 32.87 30.03 -56.04
N PHE A 262 31.97 30.97 -56.35
CA PHE A 262 30.67 31.09 -55.72
C PHE A 262 29.82 29.81 -55.88
N GLN A 263 29.75 29.25 -57.09
CA GLN A 263 29.08 27.96 -57.31
C GLN A 263 29.76 26.81 -56.55
N GLY A 264 31.09 26.83 -56.44
CA GLY A 264 31.84 25.89 -55.60
C GLY A 264 31.41 25.93 -54.14
N PHE A 265 31.29 27.13 -53.56
CA PHE A 265 30.78 27.29 -52.19
C PHE A 265 29.33 26.84 -52.05
N ILE A 266 28.47 27.14 -53.02
CA ILE A 266 27.10 26.62 -53.03
C ILE A 266 27.10 25.10 -53.07
N LYS A 267 27.93 24.47 -53.89
CA LYS A 267 28.02 23.01 -54.02
C LYS A 267 28.50 22.37 -52.71
N VAL A 268 29.51 22.93 -52.07
CA VAL A 268 30.00 22.46 -50.75
C VAL A 268 28.94 22.68 -49.67
N ALA A 269 28.30 23.85 -49.63
CA ALA A 269 27.25 24.15 -48.67
C ALA A 269 26.04 23.24 -48.85
N ARG A 270 25.63 22.97 -50.10
CA ARG A 270 24.58 22.00 -50.43
C ARG A 270 24.98 20.59 -50.04
N SER A 271 26.19 20.15 -50.35
CA SER A 271 26.69 18.82 -49.95
C SER A 271 26.75 18.67 -48.43
N LYS A 272 27.20 19.70 -47.70
CA LYS A 272 27.25 19.71 -46.23
C LYS A 272 25.86 19.75 -45.61
N ALA A 273 24.95 20.57 -46.16
CA ALA A 273 23.56 20.60 -45.74
C ALA A 273 22.86 19.27 -46.02
N GLN A 274 23.11 18.66 -47.17
CA GLN A 274 22.58 17.34 -47.51
C GLN A 274 23.12 16.27 -46.56
N LYS A 275 24.41 16.28 -46.21
CA LYS A 275 24.99 15.40 -45.18
C LYS A 275 24.42 15.64 -43.78
N GLN A 276 24.06 16.88 -43.44
CA GLN A 276 23.47 17.22 -42.13
C GLN A 276 21.96 16.97 -42.03
N VAL A 277 21.23 17.08 -43.16
CA VAL A 277 19.78 16.85 -43.23
C VAL A 277 19.46 15.38 -43.48
N SER A 278 20.34 14.65 -44.16
CA SER A 278 20.26 13.20 -44.22
C SER A 278 20.56 12.68 -42.82
N TYR A 279 19.53 12.27 -42.09
CA TYR A 279 19.69 11.47 -40.89
C TYR A 279 20.49 10.22 -41.27
N CYS A 280 21.78 10.20 -40.95
CA CYS A 280 22.56 8.97 -40.95
C CYS A 280 22.05 8.15 -39.77
N SER A 281 21.07 7.28 -40.01
CA SER A 281 20.81 6.18 -39.11
C SER A 281 22.14 5.46 -38.87
N PRO A 282 22.54 5.19 -37.61
CA PRO A 282 23.77 4.48 -37.31
C PRO A 282 23.83 3.06 -37.93
N ASP A 283 22.72 2.52 -38.44
CA ASP A 283 22.66 1.21 -39.11
C ASP A 283 23.09 1.22 -40.60
N ARG A 284 23.60 2.35 -41.14
CA ARG A 284 23.93 2.51 -42.56
C ARG A 284 25.34 2.07 -42.99
N GLU A 285 26.12 1.41 -42.13
CA GLU A 285 27.49 0.99 -42.46
C GLU A 285 27.58 -0.19 -43.44
N ASN A 286 26.47 -0.88 -43.71
CA ASN A 286 26.43 -1.96 -44.71
C ASN A 286 25.98 -1.38 -46.05
N GLY A 287 26.92 -1.18 -46.98
CA GLY A 287 26.80 -0.43 -48.23
C GLY A 287 25.81 -0.96 -49.30
N ASN A 288 24.62 -1.37 -48.91
CA ASN A 288 23.53 -1.65 -49.84
C ASN A 288 22.85 -0.33 -50.22
N GLU A 289 22.59 -0.17 -51.52
CA GLU A 289 21.88 0.99 -52.05
C GLU A 289 20.54 1.18 -51.31
N PRO A 290 20.14 2.43 -51.01
CA PRO A 290 18.94 2.69 -50.24
C PRO A 290 17.73 2.24 -51.04
N GLU A 291 17.10 1.13 -50.61
CA GLU A 291 15.73 0.85 -51.01
C GLU A 291 14.88 2.09 -50.70
N PRO A 292 14.05 2.55 -51.65
CA PRO A 292 13.16 3.67 -51.39
C PRO A 292 12.23 3.27 -50.24
N VAL A 293 12.42 3.92 -49.07
CA VAL A 293 11.58 3.77 -47.88
C VAL A 293 10.13 3.70 -48.32
N SER A 294 9.49 2.57 -48.10
CA SER A 294 8.15 2.33 -48.60
C SER A 294 7.20 3.38 -47.99
N VAL A 295 6.20 3.81 -48.77
CA VAL A 295 5.17 4.75 -48.25
C VAL A 295 4.49 4.19 -46.99
N LEU A 296 4.45 2.86 -46.86
CA LEU A 296 3.99 2.15 -45.67
C LEU A 296 4.87 2.42 -44.45
N GLU A 297 6.20 2.25 -44.56
CA GLU A 297 7.14 2.58 -43.47
C GLU A 297 7.05 4.05 -43.04
N LEU A 298 6.86 4.96 -44.00
CA LEU A 298 6.72 6.39 -43.68
C LEU A 298 5.42 6.66 -42.88
N ASN A 299 4.33 5.97 -43.24
CA ASN A 299 3.06 6.07 -42.53
C ASN A 299 3.12 5.42 -41.14
N GLU A 300 3.81 4.29 -41.01
CA GLU A 300 4.07 3.64 -39.72
C GLU A 300 4.89 4.54 -38.79
N LEU A 301 5.97 5.13 -39.31
CA LEU A 301 6.77 6.10 -38.56
C LEU A 301 5.95 7.33 -38.16
N ALA A 302 5.12 7.85 -39.06
CA ALA A 302 4.23 8.97 -38.73
C ALA A 302 3.21 8.61 -37.63
N SER A 303 2.69 7.39 -37.67
CA SER A 303 1.79 6.85 -36.63
C SER A 303 2.52 6.71 -35.28
N ASP A 304 3.73 6.16 -35.28
CA ASP A 304 4.56 6.02 -34.08
C ASP A 304 4.94 7.38 -33.48
N VAL A 305 5.34 8.34 -34.31
CA VAL A 305 5.61 9.72 -33.86
C VAL A 305 4.37 10.36 -33.26
N LYS A 306 3.19 10.17 -33.88
CA LYS A 306 1.90 10.65 -33.36
C LYS A 306 1.59 10.01 -32.00
N GLN A 307 1.80 8.70 -31.85
CA GLN A 307 1.58 8.01 -30.59
C GLN A 307 2.53 8.50 -29.49
N LYS A 308 3.82 8.67 -29.82
CA LYS A 308 4.83 9.22 -28.91
C LYS A 308 4.50 10.66 -28.49
N THR A 309 3.95 11.47 -29.38
CA THR A 309 3.53 12.84 -29.03
C THR A 309 2.33 12.85 -28.10
N ILE A 310 1.34 11.98 -28.33
CA ILE A 310 0.20 11.80 -27.41
C ILE A 310 0.69 11.35 -26.03
N ASN A 311 1.61 10.38 -25.98
CA ASN A 311 2.18 9.90 -24.72
C ASN A 311 2.99 10.99 -24.00
N LEU A 312 3.77 11.79 -24.73
CA LEU A 312 4.55 12.89 -24.16
C LEU A 312 3.63 13.99 -23.61
N GLN A 313 2.54 14.32 -24.32
CA GLN A 313 1.54 15.27 -23.85
C GLN A 313 0.87 14.76 -22.58
N ALA A 314 0.44 13.50 -22.53
CA ALA A 314 -0.15 12.90 -21.35
C ALA A 314 0.81 12.90 -20.14
N ALA A 315 2.10 12.60 -20.36
CA ALA A 315 3.13 12.68 -19.32
C ALA A 315 3.36 14.12 -18.83
N SER A 316 3.34 15.10 -19.74
CA SER A 316 3.42 16.52 -19.41
C SER A 316 2.22 16.97 -18.57
N ASP A 317 1.00 16.61 -18.98
CA ASP A 317 -0.23 16.97 -18.27
C ASP A 317 -0.25 16.36 -16.85
N LEU A 318 0.17 15.08 -16.72
CA LEU A 318 0.33 14.42 -15.43
C LEU A 318 1.36 15.12 -14.53
N SER A 319 2.46 15.60 -15.11
CA SER A 319 3.50 16.32 -14.36
C SER A 319 2.98 17.67 -13.85
N LEU A 320 2.17 18.38 -14.64
CA LEU A 320 1.53 19.64 -14.24
C LEU A 320 0.47 19.42 -13.16
N GLU A 321 -0.32 18.35 -13.28
CA GLU A 321 -1.29 17.97 -12.24
C GLU A 321 -0.57 17.64 -10.92
N LEU A 322 0.50 16.85 -10.98
CA LEU A 322 1.29 16.50 -9.80
C LEU A 322 1.95 17.73 -9.17
N ALA A 323 2.46 18.66 -9.99
CA ALA A 323 2.98 19.94 -9.50
C ALA A 323 1.88 20.76 -8.80
N SER A 324 0.69 20.85 -9.38
CA SER A 324 -0.46 21.54 -8.79
C SER A 324 -0.90 20.91 -7.45
N VAL A 325 -1.03 19.58 -7.40
CA VAL A 325 -1.37 18.84 -6.18
C VAL A 325 -0.29 19.04 -5.12
N SER A 326 0.98 18.94 -5.49
CA SER A 326 2.09 19.17 -4.56
C SER A 326 2.06 20.59 -3.98
N GLY A 327 1.78 21.61 -4.80
CA GLY A 327 1.61 22.99 -4.35
C GLY A 327 0.45 23.15 -3.35
N LYS A 328 -0.70 22.53 -3.63
CA LYS A 328 -1.85 22.54 -2.71
C LYS A 328 -1.52 21.86 -1.38
N THR A 329 -0.89 20.68 -1.41
CA THR A 329 -0.50 19.97 -0.17
C THR A 329 0.53 20.74 0.64
N LEU A 330 1.52 21.37 -0.01
CA LEU A 330 2.49 22.23 0.65
C LEU A 330 1.80 23.44 1.30
N GLY A 331 0.83 24.04 0.60
CA GLY A 331 -0.01 25.10 1.14
C GLY A 331 -0.77 24.66 2.39
N SER A 332 -1.43 23.51 2.36
CA SER A 332 -2.14 22.94 3.51
C SER A 332 -1.21 22.60 4.68
N ILE A 333 -0.02 22.05 4.43
CA ILE A 333 0.97 21.78 5.47
C ILE A 333 1.45 23.08 6.09
N THR A 334 1.70 24.10 5.28
CA THR A 334 2.14 25.42 5.76
C THR A 334 1.03 26.09 6.58
N GLN A 335 -0.22 25.99 6.13
CA GLN A 335 -1.38 26.48 6.89
C GLN A 335 -1.56 25.73 8.22
N PHE A 336 -1.46 24.40 8.23
CA PHE A 336 -1.50 23.60 9.45
C PHE A 336 -0.36 23.95 10.40
N ARG A 337 0.85 24.11 9.86
CA ARG A 337 2.03 24.54 10.63
C ARG A 337 1.81 25.90 11.29
N ASN A 338 1.25 26.85 10.54
CA ASN A 338 1.10 28.22 11.04
C ASN A 338 -0.11 28.39 11.97
N LEU A 339 -1.19 27.63 11.76
CA LEU A 339 -2.42 27.77 12.55
C LEU A 339 -2.49 26.79 13.72
N THR A 340 -2.10 25.53 13.51
CA THR A 340 -2.36 24.45 14.48
C THR A 340 -1.20 24.21 15.43
N ILE A 341 0.06 24.33 14.98
CA ILE A 341 1.22 24.09 15.85
C ILE A 341 1.25 25.08 17.02
N PRO A 342 1.05 26.40 16.83
CA PRO A 342 1.06 27.34 17.95
C PRO A 342 0.00 27.01 19.00
N HIS A 343 -1.21 26.64 18.58
CA HIS A 343 -2.27 26.23 19.51
C HIS A 343 -1.98 24.91 20.22
N LEU A 344 -1.36 23.95 19.54
CA LEU A 344 -0.93 22.70 20.18
C LEU A 344 0.20 22.96 21.19
N GLN A 345 1.15 23.84 20.86
CA GLN A 345 2.22 24.26 21.76
C GLN A 345 1.64 24.98 22.98
N GLU A 346 0.75 25.94 22.78
CA GLU A 346 0.05 26.65 23.86
C GLU A 346 -0.75 25.69 24.76
N SER A 347 -1.45 24.71 24.17
CA SER A 347 -2.18 23.69 24.95
C SER A 347 -1.26 22.75 25.73
N LEU A 348 -0.13 22.36 25.13
CA LEU A 348 0.89 21.53 25.78
C LEU A 348 1.59 22.28 26.89
N ASP A 349 1.95 23.54 26.68
CA ASP A 349 2.58 24.41 27.68
C ASP A 349 1.61 24.66 28.84
N PHE A 350 0.33 24.93 28.55
CA PHE A 350 -0.71 25.05 29.57
C PHE A 350 -0.84 23.76 30.40
N ARG A 351 -0.88 22.59 29.76
CA ARG A 351 -0.93 21.29 30.47
C ARG A 351 0.35 20.99 31.23
N SER A 352 1.51 21.33 30.67
CA SER A 352 2.82 21.16 31.32
C SER A 352 2.90 21.99 32.59
N ASN A 353 2.46 23.26 32.52
CA ASN A 353 2.40 24.15 33.68
C ASN A 353 1.42 23.63 34.74
N ALA A 354 0.25 23.13 34.33
CA ALA A 354 -0.72 22.50 35.25
C ALA A 354 -0.19 21.21 35.88
N LEU A 355 0.56 20.39 35.14
CA LEU A 355 1.21 19.20 35.67
C LEU A 355 2.35 19.55 36.62
N GLN A 356 3.16 20.56 36.30
CA GLN A 356 4.21 21.05 37.19
C GLN A 356 3.63 21.57 38.51
N SER A 357 2.52 22.32 38.47
CA SER A 357 1.86 22.77 39.69
C SER A 357 1.29 21.60 40.49
N TYR A 358 0.70 20.60 39.84
CA TYR A 358 0.23 19.39 40.51
C TYR A 358 1.37 18.57 41.13
N ILE A 359 2.49 18.40 40.42
CA ILE A 359 3.70 17.75 40.94
C ILE A 359 4.25 18.53 42.13
N ALA A 360 4.24 19.87 42.08
CA ALA A 360 4.66 20.70 43.21
C ALA A 360 3.74 20.49 44.43
N HIS A 361 2.42 20.39 44.22
CA HIS A 361 1.48 20.06 45.30
C HIS A 361 1.73 18.66 45.88
N LEU A 362 1.94 17.65 45.03
CA LEU A 362 2.29 16.29 45.48
C LEU A 362 3.61 16.27 46.26
N ARG A 363 4.64 16.98 45.78
CA ARG A 363 5.92 17.12 46.50
C ARG A 363 5.72 17.79 47.84
N ALA A 364 4.95 18.87 47.91
CA ALA A 364 4.63 19.55 49.17
C ALA A 364 3.89 18.61 50.13
N HIS A 365 2.95 17.80 49.64
CA HIS A 365 2.21 16.83 50.46
C HIS A 365 3.11 15.69 50.97
N ILE A 366 4.00 15.16 50.14
CA ILE A 366 4.96 14.12 50.52
C ILE A 366 5.94 14.66 51.57
N VAL A 367 6.43 15.89 51.42
CA VAL A 367 7.32 16.52 52.40
C VAL A 367 6.57 16.77 53.72
N ALA A 368 5.35 17.28 53.66
CA ALA A 368 4.52 17.48 54.85
C ALA A 368 4.15 16.17 55.58
N ASP A 369 3.87 15.10 54.84
CA ASP A 369 3.62 13.77 55.44
C ASP A 369 4.91 13.16 56.03
N ASN A 370 6.07 13.42 55.45
CA ASN A 370 7.36 12.95 55.98
C ASN A 370 7.80 13.69 57.25
N ASP A 371 7.51 14.99 57.37
CA ASP A 371 7.80 15.77 58.60
C ASP A 371 6.93 15.32 59.78
N LEU A 372 5.75 14.73 59.53
CA LEU A 372 4.89 14.13 60.55
C LEU A 372 5.26 12.68 60.91
N LEU A 373 6.17 12.04 60.16
CA LEU A 373 6.54 10.63 60.31
C LEU A 373 7.79 10.38 61.16
N VAL A 374 8.41 11.42 61.74
CA VAL A 374 9.65 11.27 62.53
C VAL A 374 9.47 10.41 63.80
N ASP A 375 8.25 10.18 64.29
CA ASP A 375 7.99 9.35 65.49
C ASP A 375 7.04 8.14 65.31
N PHE A 376 6.55 7.88 64.09
CA PHE A 376 5.63 6.75 63.89
C PHE A 376 6.35 5.49 63.43
N LYS A 377 6.64 4.61 64.40
CA LYS A 377 6.88 3.18 64.14
C LYS A 377 5.75 2.64 63.24
N PRO A 378 6.05 2.08 62.06
CA PRO A 378 5.02 1.61 61.13
C PRO A 378 4.25 0.47 61.80
N LEU A 379 2.97 0.70 62.08
CA LEU A 379 2.07 -0.35 62.55
C LEU A 379 1.80 -1.31 61.37
N PRO A 380 2.17 -2.59 61.46
CA PRO A 380 2.01 -3.54 60.36
C PRO A 380 0.52 -3.83 60.16
N GLY A 381 -0.10 -3.21 59.15
CA GLY A 381 -1.47 -3.57 58.75
C GLY A 381 -2.35 -2.49 58.13
N SER A 382 -1.94 -1.21 58.07
CA SER A 382 -2.78 -0.18 57.44
C SER A 382 -2.75 -0.31 55.91
N LYS A 383 -3.70 -1.08 55.38
CA LYS A 383 -3.98 -1.19 53.93
C LYS A 383 -4.50 0.15 53.41
N THR A 384 -3.59 1.03 53.01
CA THR A 384 -3.93 2.29 52.36
C THR A 384 -4.85 2.02 51.15
N PRO A 385 -5.89 2.84 50.92
CA PRO A 385 -6.84 2.65 49.80
C PRO A 385 -6.11 2.65 48.45
N PHE A 386 -5.06 3.47 48.33
CA PHE A 386 -4.15 3.49 47.19
C PHE A 386 -3.49 2.13 46.94
N GLY A 387 -2.93 1.48 47.97
CA GLY A 387 -2.29 0.17 47.84
C GLY A 387 -3.26 -0.96 47.44
N ARG A 388 -4.56 -0.83 47.76
CA ARG A 388 -5.60 -1.75 47.27
C ARG A 388 -5.90 -1.53 45.79
N GLN A 389 -5.97 -0.27 45.36
CA GLN A 389 -6.26 0.06 43.97
C GLN A 389 -5.11 -0.31 43.03
N VAL A 390 -3.86 -0.07 43.43
CA VAL A 390 -2.68 -0.50 42.69
C VAL A 390 -2.65 -2.02 42.52
N ARG A 391 -2.90 -2.79 43.58
CA ARG A 391 -3.01 -4.25 43.51
C ARG A 391 -4.12 -4.71 42.57
N ARG A 392 -5.29 -4.07 42.60
CA ARG A 392 -6.41 -4.38 41.70
C ARG A 392 -6.07 -4.14 40.23
N ILE A 393 -5.40 -3.04 39.92
CA ILE A 393 -4.98 -2.70 38.55
C ILE A 393 -3.93 -3.70 38.04
N LEU A 394 -3.02 -4.12 38.91
CA LEU A 394 -1.98 -5.10 38.59
C LEU A 394 -2.47 -6.56 38.59
N GLY A 395 -3.73 -6.81 38.99
CA GLY A 395 -4.26 -8.17 39.14
C GLY A 395 -3.61 -8.97 40.27
N LEU A 396 -2.98 -8.30 41.24
CA LEU A 396 -2.31 -8.93 42.36
C LEU A 396 -3.28 -9.26 43.49
N ILE A 397 -3.08 -10.41 44.14
CA ILE A 397 -3.90 -10.88 45.26
C ILE A 397 -3.76 -9.89 46.43
N GLU A 398 -4.84 -9.62 47.18
CA GLU A 398 -4.83 -8.59 48.25
C GLU A 398 -3.79 -8.83 49.37
N VAL A 399 -3.27 -10.05 49.50
CA VAL A 399 -2.29 -10.45 50.54
C VAL A 399 -0.85 -10.03 50.19
N VAL A 400 -0.61 -9.64 48.94
CA VAL A 400 0.72 -9.30 48.40
C VAL A 400 1.30 -8.06 49.10
N THR A 401 2.55 -8.11 49.55
CA THR A 401 3.23 -7.00 50.26
C THR A 401 3.38 -5.78 49.35
N SER A 402 3.58 -4.59 49.93
CA SER A 402 3.81 -3.38 49.14
C SER A 402 5.08 -3.47 48.29
N GLU A 403 6.12 -4.17 48.77
CA GLU A 403 7.35 -4.41 48.04
C GLU A 403 7.12 -5.24 46.78
N THR A 404 6.40 -6.36 46.89
CA THR A 404 6.10 -7.21 45.74
C THR A 404 5.18 -6.52 44.72
N ALA A 405 4.28 -5.63 45.17
CA ALA A 405 3.53 -4.78 44.25
C ALA A 405 4.42 -3.75 43.53
N LEU A 406 5.43 -3.19 44.21
CA LEU A 406 6.41 -2.27 43.61
C LEU A 406 7.32 -2.98 42.60
N GLU A 407 7.81 -4.18 42.92
CA GLU A 407 8.58 -5.02 42.00
C GLU A 407 7.80 -5.31 40.72
N GLU A 408 6.50 -5.55 40.82
CA GLU A 408 5.66 -5.85 39.66
C GLU A 408 5.37 -4.63 38.79
N VAL A 409 5.20 -3.45 39.40
CA VAL A 409 5.17 -2.17 38.68
C VAL A 409 6.48 -1.95 37.95
N GLU A 410 7.62 -2.18 38.62
CA GLU A 410 8.93 -2.02 38.00
C GLU A 410 9.12 -3.00 36.84
N ARG A 411 8.69 -4.26 36.99
CA ARG A 411 8.71 -5.27 35.92
C ARG A 411 7.90 -4.82 34.71
N LEU A 412 6.70 -4.28 34.92
CA LEU A 412 5.85 -3.76 33.83
C LEU A 412 6.48 -2.56 33.13
N ILE A 413 7.11 -1.64 33.88
CA ILE A 413 7.83 -0.51 33.30
C ILE A 413 9.01 -1.00 32.45
N ARG A 414 9.83 -1.92 32.97
CA ARG A 414 10.95 -2.52 32.21
C ARG A 414 10.47 -3.26 30.97
N ALA A 415 9.37 -4.00 31.05
CA ALA A 415 8.78 -4.70 29.90
C ALA A 415 8.25 -3.72 28.83
N GLY A 416 7.58 -2.64 29.26
CA GLY A 416 7.14 -1.57 28.37
C GLY A 416 8.31 -0.86 27.69
N TYR A 417 9.37 -0.56 28.44
CA TYR A 417 10.58 0.05 27.91
C TYR A 417 11.30 -0.87 26.92
N SER A 418 11.45 -2.15 27.25
CA SER A 418 12.06 -3.16 26.37
C SER A 418 11.28 -3.31 25.06
N LYS A 419 9.93 -3.30 25.13
CA LYS A 419 9.07 -3.36 23.94
C LYS A 419 9.19 -2.10 23.08
N ASN A 420 9.24 -0.92 23.68
CA ASN A 420 9.44 0.33 22.95
C ASN A 420 10.82 0.38 22.32
N GLN A 421 11.86 -0.04 23.04
CA GLN A 421 13.22 -0.12 22.54
C GLN A 421 13.34 -1.12 21.38
N TYR A 422 12.63 -2.26 21.45
CA TYR A 422 12.52 -3.21 20.34
C TYR A 422 11.81 -2.60 19.12
N LEU A 423 10.75 -1.84 19.33
CA LEU A 423 10.06 -1.16 18.22
C LEU A 423 10.94 -0.08 17.61
N GLU A 424 11.66 0.70 18.40
CA GLU A 424 12.62 1.69 17.90
C GLU A 424 13.79 1.03 17.16
N SER A 425 14.32 -0.09 17.66
CA SER A 425 15.38 -0.86 16.99
C SER A 425 14.88 -1.52 15.71
N ALA A 426 13.65 -2.04 15.68
CA ALA A 426 13.03 -2.56 14.45
C ALA A 426 12.77 -1.45 13.42
N THR A 427 12.37 -0.26 13.87
CA THR A 427 12.12 0.90 12.99
C THR A 427 13.43 1.47 12.44
N THR A 428 14.51 1.42 13.22
CA THR A 428 15.85 1.82 12.76
C THR A 428 16.50 0.75 11.87
N LEU A 429 16.27 -0.54 12.12
CA LEU A 429 16.65 -1.63 11.22
C LEU A 429 15.89 -1.57 9.89
N ALA A 430 14.61 -1.19 9.89
CA ALA A 430 13.85 -0.91 8.66
C ALA A 430 14.39 0.31 7.89
N ARG A 431 15.15 1.20 8.54
CA ARG A 431 15.87 2.31 7.89
C ARG A 431 17.30 1.97 7.47
N MET A 432 17.88 0.87 7.96
CA MET A 432 19.18 0.41 7.48
C MET A 432 18.97 -0.20 6.09
N ARG A 433 19.33 0.59 5.05
CA ARG A 433 19.35 0.18 3.64
C ARG A 433 19.81 -1.27 3.51
N VAL A 434 18.87 -2.16 3.25
CA VAL A 434 19.17 -3.45 2.62
C VAL A 434 19.79 -3.11 1.27
N PRO A 435 20.91 -3.73 0.87
CA PRO A 435 21.47 -3.52 -0.46
C PRO A 435 20.38 -3.74 -1.50
N SER A 436 20.17 -2.75 -2.39
CA SER A 436 19.06 -2.68 -3.35
C SER A 436 18.78 -3.99 -4.10
N ASP A 437 19.80 -4.83 -4.31
CA ASP A 437 19.69 -6.10 -5.03
C ASP A 437 19.07 -7.25 -4.20
N LYS A 438 19.13 -7.18 -2.86
CA LYS A 438 18.47 -8.16 -1.98
C LYS A 438 17.02 -7.78 -1.70
N GLU A 439 16.71 -6.48 -1.74
CA GLU A 439 15.36 -5.97 -1.54
C GLU A 439 14.44 -6.35 -2.71
N THR A 440 14.94 -6.28 -3.94
CA THR A 440 14.22 -6.78 -5.12
C THR A 440 13.99 -8.29 -5.06
N GLN A 441 14.98 -9.09 -4.65
CA GLN A 441 14.82 -10.54 -4.47
C GLN A 441 13.77 -10.91 -3.42
N ILE A 442 13.71 -10.18 -2.31
CA ILE A 442 12.71 -10.42 -1.25
C ILE A 442 11.31 -10.01 -1.74
N LEU A 443 11.21 -8.89 -2.46
CA LEU A 443 9.95 -8.45 -3.06
C LEU A 443 9.46 -9.43 -4.13
N ASP A 444 10.35 -9.93 -4.98
CA ASP A 444 10.03 -10.93 -6.00
C ASP A 444 9.59 -12.25 -5.37
N LEU A 445 10.27 -12.71 -4.30
CA LEU A 445 9.88 -13.90 -3.55
C LEU A 445 8.48 -13.73 -2.93
N TYR A 446 8.22 -12.58 -2.31
CA TYR A 446 6.92 -12.29 -1.71
C TYR A 446 5.82 -12.21 -2.78
N GLN A 447 6.12 -11.58 -3.91
CA GLN A 447 5.18 -11.45 -5.03
C GLN A 447 4.87 -12.81 -5.67
N SER A 448 5.87 -13.68 -5.80
CA SER A 448 5.70 -15.07 -6.22
C SER A 448 4.84 -15.86 -5.24
N GLN A 449 5.13 -15.82 -3.93
CA GLN A 449 4.33 -16.51 -2.91
C GLN A 449 2.88 -16.01 -2.90
N LYS A 450 2.70 -14.70 -3.04
CA LYS A 450 1.36 -14.11 -3.12
C LYS A 450 0.60 -14.63 -4.33
N GLN A 451 1.24 -14.68 -5.50
CA GLN A 451 0.63 -15.17 -6.73
C GLN A 451 0.27 -16.68 -6.64
N ASP A 452 1.11 -17.48 -5.97
CA ASP A 452 0.83 -18.89 -5.71
C ASP A 452 -0.40 -19.08 -4.79
N ILE A 453 -0.50 -18.27 -3.73
CA ILE A 453 -1.65 -18.27 -2.83
C ILE A 453 -2.92 -17.86 -3.59
N GLU A 454 -2.84 -16.80 -4.40
CA GLU A 454 -3.95 -16.33 -5.23
C GLU A 454 -4.40 -17.43 -6.22
N SER A 455 -3.47 -18.07 -6.94
CA SER A 455 -3.78 -19.20 -7.84
C SER A 455 -4.41 -20.39 -7.11
N CYS A 456 -3.91 -20.72 -5.91
CA CYS A 456 -4.47 -21.80 -5.12
C CYS A 456 -5.89 -21.47 -4.63
N SER A 457 -6.14 -20.21 -4.27
CA SER A 457 -7.46 -19.72 -3.87
C SER A 457 -8.46 -19.73 -5.02
N GLU A 458 -8.05 -19.32 -6.22
CA GLU A 458 -8.85 -19.36 -7.44
C GLU A 458 -9.24 -20.79 -7.82
N LYS A 459 -8.27 -21.73 -7.79
CA LYS A 459 -8.55 -23.16 -8.03
C LYS A 459 -9.54 -23.73 -7.03
N LEU A 460 -9.46 -23.34 -5.76
CA LEU A 460 -10.40 -23.79 -4.73
C LEU A 460 -11.80 -23.21 -4.98
N LEU A 461 -11.91 -21.94 -5.34
CA LEU A 461 -13.18 -21.29 -5.65
C LEU A 461 -13.82 -21.91 -6.90
N ALA A 462 -13.06 -22.12 -7.97
CA ALA A 462 -13.55 -22.79 -9.18
C ALA A 462 -14.09 -24.21 -8.89
N ARG A 463 -13.39 -24.99 -8.06
CA ARG A 463 -13.87 -26.32 -7.63
C ARG A 463 -15.14 -26.23 -6.77
N LYS A 464 -15.28 -25.20 -5.94
CA LYS A 464 -16.51 -25.01 -5.15
C LYS A 464 -17.68 -24.60 -6.02
N LEU A 465 -17.45 -23.79 -7.05
CA LEU A 465 -18.46 -23.34 -8.00
C LEU A 465 -18.96 -24.53 -8.84
N ALA A 466 -18.04 -25.32 -9.41
CA ALA A 466 -18.40 -26.54 -10.13
C ALA A 466 -19.17 -27.57 -9.26
N LYS A 467 -18.87 -27.64 -7.96
CA LYS A 467 -19.65 -28.47 -7.02
C LYS A 467 -21.05 -27.90 -6.74
N ALA A 468 -21.18 -26.58 -6.71
CA ALA A 468 -22.48 -25.93 -6.55
C ALA A 468 -23.36 -26.14 -7.79
N ASP A 469 -22.77 -26.01 -8.99
CA ASP A 469 -23.46 -26.26 -10.27
C ASP A 469 -23.93 -27.71 -10.35
N LEU A 470 -23.06 -28.68 -10.06
CA LEU A 470 -23.45 -30.09 -9.99
C LEU A 470 -24.58 -30.34 -8.97
N GLY A 471 -24.53 -29.64 -7.83
CA GLY A 471 -25.59 -29.69 -6.83
C GLY A 471 -26.93 -29.12 -7.34
N HIS A 472 -26.89 -28.11 -8.20
CA HIS A 472 -28.07 -27.53 -8.83
C HIS A 472 -28.71 -28.51 -9.84
N ASP A 473 -27.90 -29.13 -10.69
CA ASP A 473 -28.34 -30.15 -11.65
C ASP A 473 -29.02 -31.33 -10.93
N LEU A 474 -28.41 -31.81 -9.84
CA LEU A 474 -28.99 -32.85 -8.98
C LEU A 474 -30.36 -32.48 -8.41
N VAL A 475 -30.56 -31.22 -7.99
CA VAL A 475 -31.86 -30.75 -7.51
C VAL A 475 -32.87 -30.77 -8.65
N GLN A 476 -32.48 -30.32 -9.85
CA GLN A 476 -33.35 -30.32 -11.03
C GLN A 476 -33.75 -31.75 -11.44
N ASP A 477 -32.82 -32.70 -11.41
CA ASP A 477 -33.08 -34.12 -11.68
C ASP A 477 -34.07 -34.71 -10.65
N ILE A 478 -33.90 -34.39 -9.36
CA ILE A 478 -34.83 -34.82 -8.32
C ILE A 478 -36.22 -34.22 -8.55
N GLU A 479 -36.32 -32.94 -8.90
CA GLU A 479 -37.60 -32.30 -9.23
C GLU A 479 -38.27 -32.94 -10.44
N LEU A 480 -37.50 -33.35 -11.45
CA LEU A 480 -37.99 -34.04 -12.63
C LEU A 480 -38.52 -35.43 -12.28
N ILE A 481 -37.75 -36.22 -11.52
CA ILE A 481 -38.18 -37.55 -11.02
C ILE A 481 -39.45 -37.42 -10.16
N LEU A 482 -39.55 -36.38 -9.32
CA LEU A 482 -40.76 -36.13 -8.53
C LEU A 482 -41.98 -35.77 -9.39
N LYS A 483 -41.79 -35.02 -10.48
CA LYS A 483 -42.86 -34.76 -11.46
C LYS A 483 -43.29 -36.03 -12.17
N GLU A 484 -42.35 -36.83 -12.68
CA GLU A 484 -42.65 -38.08 -13.38
C GLU A 484 -43.36 -39.08 -12.46
N THR A 485 -42.90 -39.24 -11.22
CA THR A 485 -43.57 -40.10 -10.24
C THR A 485 -44.98 -39.61 -9.92
N HIS A 486 -45.19 -38.29 -9.81
CA HIS A 486 -46.53 -37.71 -9.66
C HIS A 486 -47.41 -37.98 -10.89
N ASP A 487 -46.87 -37.93 -12.11
CA ASP A 487 -47.62 -38.24 -13.33
C ASP A 487 -47.98 -39.73 -13.43
N VAL A 488 -47.09 -40.63 -13.02
CA VAL A 488 -47.35 -42.08 -12.99
C VAL A 488 -48.40 -42.43 -11.94
N VAL A 489 -48.30 -41.87 -10.73
CA VAL A 489 -49.24 -42.11 -9.63
C VAL A 489 -50.59 -41.43 -9.89
N GLY A 490 -50.57 -40.20 -10.42
CA GLY A 490 -51.77 -39.45 -10.81
C GLY A 490 -52.57 -40.15 -11.92
N ASN A 491 -51.90 -40.66 -12.95
CA ASN A 491 -52.54 -41.42 -14.02
C ASN A 491 -53.07 -42.80 -13.55
N ALA A 492 -52.48 -43.39 -12.52
CA ALA A 492 -52.98 -44.64 -11.94
C ALA A 492 -54.29 -44.42 -11.14
N ASN A 493 -54.41 -43.30 -10.43
CA ASN A 493 -55.63 -42.94 -9.72
C ASN A 493 -56.76 -42.53 -10.68
N ASP A 494 -56.48 -41.79 -11.76
CA ASP A 494 -57.50 -41.35 -12.72
C ASP A 494 -58.18 -42.50 -13.51
N ARG A 495 -57.49 -43.63 -13.67
CA ARG A 495 -58.10 -44.85 -14.24
C ARG A 495 -59.00 -45.59 -13.24
N SER A 496 -58.85 -45.35 -11.93
CA SER A 496 -59.69 -45.96 -10.89
C SER A 496 -60.94 -45.13 -10.57
N THR A 497 -60.87 -43.79 -10.70
CA THR A 497 -62.01 -42.88 -10.51
C THR A 497 -62.97 -42.88 -11.70
N LYS A 498 -62.49 -43.01 -12.94
CA LYS A 498 -63.37 -43.18 -14.11
C LYS A 498 -64.24 -44.44 -14.09
N ARG A 499 -63.89 -45.47 -13.29
CA ARG A 499 -64.76 -46.64 -13.07
C ARG A 499 -65.81 -46.43 -11.97
N ASN A 500 -65.62 -45.44 -11.09
CA ASN A 500 -66.55 -45.13 -10.00
C ASN A 500 -67.50 -43.97 -10.32
N ASP A 501 -67.14 -43.08 -11.24
CA ASP A 501 -68.00 -41.95 -11.63
C ASP A 501 -69.19 -42.39 -12.52
N ASP A 502 -69.07 -43.51 -13.23
CA ASP A 502 -70.23 -44.16 -13.90
C ASP A 502 -71.27 -44.73 -12.91
N LEU A 503 -70.87 -44.94 -11.64
CA LEU A 503 -71.78 -45.44 -10.59
C LEU A 503 -72.32 -44.32 -9.68
N LYS A 504 -71.71 -43.13 -9.67
CA LYS A 504 -72.12 -42.01 -8.79
C LYS A 504 -72.97 -40.94 -9.49
N SER A 505 -73.14 -40.98 -10.81
CA SER A 505 -74.06 -40.10 -11.55
C SER A 505 -75.56 -40.38 -11.33
N ARG A 506 -75.96 -41.15 -10.29
CA ARG A 506 -77.38 -41.41 -9.95
C ARG A 506 -77.90 -40.77 -8.67
N TYR A 507 -77.09 -40.12 -7.86
CA TYR A 507 -77.58 -39.43 -6.66
C TYR A 507 -76.93 -38.07 -6.48
N TRP A 508 -77.50 -37.08 -7.17
CA TRP A 508 -77.25 -35.66 -6.93
C TRP A 508 -78.25 -35.12 -5.90
N TYR A 509 -77.73 -34.54 -4.81
CA TYR A 509 -78.41 -33.49 -4.06
C TYR A 509 -77.45 -32.29 -3.97
N PRO A 510 -77.85 -31.09 -4.41
CA PRO A 510 -77.05 -29.89 -4.25
C PRO A 510 -77.28 -29.31 -2.85
N SER A 511 -76.23 -29.21 -2.05
CA SER A 511 -76.27 -28.41 -0.81
C SER A 511 -75.36 -27.21 -0.98
N ASN A 512 -76.01 -26.07 -1.22
CA ASN A 512 -75.45 -24.73 -1.07
C ASN A 512 -75.29 -24.43 0.42
N PHE A 513 -74.06 -24.25 0.89
CA PHE A 513 -73.68 -23.52 2.11
C PHE A 513 -72.19 -23.19 1.89
N GLY A 514 -71.71 -21.96 1.89
CA GLY A 514 -72.05 -20.83 2.73
C GLY A 514 -70.74 -20.35 3.37
N ASP A 515 -70.57 -19.04 3.43
CA ASP A 515 -69.60 -18.30 4.24
C ASP A 515 -68.13 -18.24 3.80
N THR A 516 -67.61 -17.09 3.35
CA THR A 516 -67.45 -15.75 3.95
C THR A 516 -66.24 -15.62 4.89
N TYR A 517 -65.55 -14.48 4.72
CA TYR A 517 -64.54 -13.85 5.59
C TYR A 517 -63.16 -14.50 5.75
N LEU A 518 -62.14 -13.85 5.16
CA LEU A 518 -61.05 -13.21 5.94
C LEU A 518 -60.15 -12.36 5.04
N LYS A 519 -60.45 -11.06 5.05
CA LYS A 519 -59.57 -9.96 4.65
C LYS A 519 -58.60 -9.74 5.82
N ARG A 520 -57.28 -9.90 5.63
CA ARG A 520 -56.29 -9.35 6.56
C ARG A 520 -55.19 -8.59 5.83
N HIS A 521 -54.99 -7.39 6.35
CA HIS A 521 -54.05 -6.37 5.96
C HIS A 521 -52.61 -6.88 5.89
N SER A 522 -51.95 -6.60 4.76
CA SER A 522 -50.50 -6.50 4.68
C SER A 522 -50.09 -5.07 4.95
N ASN A 523 -49.23 -4.87 5.95
CA ASN A 523 -48.59 -3.61 6.26
C ASN A 523 -47.13 -3.91 6.62
N LYS A 524 -46.21 -3.38 5.80
CA LYS A 524 -44.82 -2.94 6.08
C LYS A 524 -43.84 -3.91 6.75
N ASN A 525 -42.72 -4.19 6.07
CA ASN A 525 -41.54 -3.31 6.02
C ASN A 525 -40.75 -3.54 4.74
#